data_AF-A0AAU4LJ47-F1
#
_entry.id   AF-A0AAU4LJ47-F1
#
_cell.length_a   1.000
_cell.length_b   1.000
_cell.length_c   1.000
_cell.angle_alpha   90.00
_cell.angle_beta   90.00
_cell.angle_gamma   90.00
#
_symmetry.space_group_name_H-M   'P 1'
#
loop_
_entity.id
_entity.type
_entity.pdbx_description
1 polymer ?
#
loop_
_entity_poly.entity_id
_entity_poly.type
_entity_poly.pdbx_seq_one_letter_code
_entity_poly.pdbx_strand_id
1 'polypeptide(L)'
;MPSDLLAARELAYDPSGFTCSRPVPEEESAEYGACEFTLDGFSVRFRVAKTTPTKVGQFVTVWKRSASGPIQPFDAEDAVDLFVISTRDGRRFGQFVFPRDVLCERGIVSKNGSSGKRAFRVYPPWVTTSNRQARKSQIWQLNHFLQLPEDEPIDRARARALFHPGAVSDTDGGRRLPH
;
A
#
# COMPACT_ATOMS: atom_id res chain seq x y z
N MET A 1 17.74 1.60 4.47
CA MET A 1 16.49 1.16 3.82
C MET A 1 15.71 0.34 4.84
N PRO A 2 14.38 0.51 4.96
CA PRO A 2 13.58 -0.26 5.94
C PRO A 2 13.71 -1.77 5.70
N SER A 3 13.87 -2.56 6.77
CA SER A 3 14.03 -4.03 6.68
C SER A 3 12.86 -4.71 5.96
N ASP A 4 11.65 -4.23 6.21
CA ASP A 4 10.44 -4.77 5.58
C ASP A 4 10.40 -4.51 4.08
N LEU A 5 10.93 -3.37 3.63
CA LEU A 5 11.03 -3.09 2.19
C LEU A 5 12.08 -3.97 1.52
N LEU A 6 13.21 -4.23 2.18
CA LEU A 6 14.23 -5.15 1.68
C LEU A 6 13.65 -6.56 1.50
N ALA A 7 12.99 -7.07 2.53
CA ALA A 7 12.34 -8.38 2.47
C ALA A 7 11.25 -8.44 1.39
N ALA A 8 10.42 -7.40 1.25
CA ALA A 8 9.41 -7.36 0.19
C ALA A 8 10.04 -7.34 -1.21
N ARG A 9 11.19 -6.69 -1.37
CA ARG A 9 11.92 -6.69 -2.64
C ARG A 9 12.37 -8.10 -3.02
N GLU A 10 13.01 -8.79 -2.08
CA GLU A 10 13.54 -10.15 -2.29
C GLU A 10 12.42 -11.18 -2.49
N LEU A 11 11.33 -11.07 -1.72
CA LEU A 11 10.23 -12.06 -1.75
C LEU A 11 9.23 -11.82 -2.88
N ALA A 12 9.00 -10.57 -3.29
CA ALA A 12 7.94 -10.25 -4.26
C ALA A 12 8.39 -9.42 -5.45
N TYR A 13 9.20 -8.37 -5.27
CA TYR A 13 9.44 -7.43 -6.38
C TYR A 13 10.42 -8.02 -7.40
N ASP A 14 11.57 -8.50 -6.92
CA ASP A 14 12.60 -9.10 -7.76
C ASP A 14 12.06 -10.38 -8.45
N PRO A 15 11.36 -11.31 -7.75
CA PRO A 15 10.76 -12.49 -8.39
C PRO A 15 9.62 -12.18 -9.37
N SER A 16 8.94 -11.02 -9.20
CA SER A 16 7.89 -10.57 -10.13
C SER A 16 8.46 -9.77 -11.31
N GLY A 17 9.77 -9.49 -11.33
CA GLY A 17 10.43 -8.72 -12.37
C GLY A 17 10.04 -7.23 -12.36
N PHE A 18 9.68 -6.69 -11.19
CA PHE A 18 9.39 -5.27 -11.05
C PHE A 18 10.68 -4.44 -11.03
N THR A 19 10.63 -3.28 -11.66
CA THR A 19 11.70 -2.29 -11.65
C THR A 19 11.46 -1.29 -10.53
N CYS A 20 12.29 -1.36 -9.48
CA CYS A 20 12.20 -0.46 -8.33
C CYS A 20 13.33 0.57 -8.36
N SER A 21 12.99 1.86 -8.31
CA SER A 21 13.99 2.91 -8.12
C SER A 21 14.61 2.84 -6.72
N ARG A 22 15.73 3.53 -6.51
CA ARG A 22 16.36 3.62 -5.18
C ARG A 22 15.42 4.30 -4.18
N PRO A 23 15.02 3.64 -3.07
CA PRO A 23 14.16 4.26 -2.08
C PRO A 23 14.82 5.44 -1.37
N VAL A 24 14.05 6.52 -1.23
CA VAL A 24 14.44 7.74 -0.53
C VAL A 24 13.68 7.79 0.80
N PRO A 25 14.35 7.73 1.97
CA PRO A 25 13.69 7.81 3.26
C PRO A 25 13.03 9.17 3.51
N GLU A 26 11.89 9.16 4.21
CA GLU A 26 11.24 10.37 4.71
C GLU A 26 11.56 10.51 6.22
N GLU A 27 12.48 11.43 6.58
CA GLU A 27 13.00 11.57 7.96
C GLU A 27 11.88 11.73 8.99
N GLU A 28 10.86 12.50 8.66
CA GLU A 28 9.79 12.86 9.60
C GLU A 28 8.83 11.73 9.95
N SER A 29 8.81 10.67 9.14
CA SER A 29 8.04 9.45 9.39
C SER A 29 8.94 8.22 9.42
N ALA A 30 10.23 8.40 9.70
CA ALA A 30 11.22 7.33 9.79
C ALA A 30 10.83 6.25 10.81
N GLU A 31 10.10 6.63 11.87
CA GLU A 31 9.57 5.70 12.87
C GLU A 31 8.65 4.63 12.25
N TYR A 32 7.99 4.93 11.12
CA TYR A 32 7.13 4.03 10.35
C TYR A 32 7.83 3.56 9.07
N GLY A 33 9.16 3.57 9.03
CA GLY A 33 9.94 3.14 7.86
C GLY A 33 9.59 3.91 6.58
N ALA A 34 9.15 5.17 6.71
CA ALA A 34 8.65 5.93 5.57
C ALA A 34 9.72 6.12 4.50
N CYS A 35 9.35 5.79 3.26
CA CYS A 35 10.16 6.10 2.09
C CYS A 35 9.30 6.28 0.84
N GLU A 36 9.86 6.97 -0.13
CA GLU A 36 9.33 7.13 -1.47
C GLU A 36 10.23 6.44 -2.50
N PHE A 37 9.60 5.89 -3.52
CA PHE A 37 10.27 5.30 -4.69
C PHE A 37 9.25 5.14 -5.82
N THR A 38 9.71 4.79 -7.01
CA THR A 38 8.87 4.25 -8.07
C THR A 38 9.02 2.74 -8.20
N LEU A 39 7.92 2.07 -8.55
CA LEU A 39 7.87 0.65 -8.90
C LEU A 39 7.14 0.52 -10.24
N ASP A 40 7.85 0.05 -11.27
CA ASP A 40 7.39 0.04 -12.68
C ASP A 40 6.84 1.40 -13.14
N GLY A 41 7.46 2.48 -12.67
CA GLY A 41 7.05 3.86 -12.99
C GLY A 41 5.92 4.42 -12.10
N PHE A 42 5.22 3.60 -11.31
CA PHE A 42 4.22 4.08 -10.36
C PHE A 42 4.89 4.68 -9.12
N SER A 43 4.47 5.87 -8.71
CA SER A 43 4.96 6.58 -7.53
C SER A 43 4.40 5.96 -6.25
N VAL A 44 5.28 5.49 -5.38
CA VAL A 44 4.96 4.74 -4.15
C VAL A 44 5.29 5.55 -2.90
N ARG A 45 4.34 5.62 -1.97
CA ARG A 45 4.57 5.97 -0.56
C ARG A 45 4.56 4.71 0.28
N PHE A 46 5.72 4.31 0.77
CA PHE A 46 5.87 3.13 1.60
C PHE A 46 5.83 3.47 3.09
N ARG A 47 5.21 2.61 3.89
CA ARG A 47 5.18 2.66 5.36
C ARG A 47 5.21 1.26 5.96
N VAL A 48 5.55 1.17 7.24
CA VAL A 48 5.48 -0.04 8.08
C VAL A 48 4.42 0.18 9.15
N ALA A 49 3.40 -0.67 9.19
CA ALA A 49 2.39 -0.65 10.23
C ALA A 49 2.90 -1.27 11.53
N LYS A 50 2.40 -0.78 12.67
CA LYS A 50 2.84 -1.20 14.01
C LYS A 50 1.69 -1.81 14.79
N THR A 51 1.95 -2.94 15.44
CA THR A 51 1.04 -3.48 16.44
C THR A 51 0.99 -2.55 17.64
N THR A 52 -0.21 -2.28 18.14
CA THR A 52 -0.43 -1.50 19.37
C THR A 52 -1.04 -2.42 20.42
N PRO A 53 -0.58 -2.42 21.68
CA PRO A 53 -0.99 -3.42 22.68
C PRO A 53 -2.51 -3.52 22.93
N THR A 54 -3.22 -2.39 22.84
CA THR A 54 -4.60 -2.28 23.31
C THR A 54 -5.66 -2.28 22.20
N LYS A 55 -5.25 -2.28 20.93
CA LYS A 55 -6.17 -2.13 19.80
C LYS A 55 -5.86 -3.13 18.70
N VAL A 56 -6.91 -3.84 18.27
CA VAL A 56 -6.90 -4.77 17.14
C VAL A 56 -6.43 -4.07 15.85
N GLY A 57 -5.73 -4.83 15.00
CA GLY A 57 -5.09 -4.31 13.79
C GLY A 57 -3.83 -3.52 14.08
N GLN A 58 -3.17 -3.07 13.02
CA GLN A 58 -1.90 -2.35 13.11
C GLN A 58 -2.09 -0.89 12.72
N PHE A 59 -1.45 0.00 13.47
CA PHE A 59 -1.51 1.44 13.26
C PHE A 59 -0.43 1.88 12.27
N VAL A 60 -0.79 2.76 11.34
CA VAL A 60 0.15 3.35 10.39
C VAL A 60 -0.16 4.84 10.19
N THR A 61 0.89 5.64 10.05
CA THR A 61 0.80 7.05 9.69
C THR A 61 0.81 7.25 8.18
N VAL A 62 0.00 8.19 7.70
CA VAL A 62 -0.16 8.56 6.29
C VAL A 62 -0.37 10.07 6.20
N TRP A 63 0.70 10.80 6.45
CA TRP A 63 0.73 12.26 6.38
C TRP A 63 2.01 12.73 5.71
N LYS A 64 1.97 13.97 5.23
CA LYS A 64 3.11 14.75 4.72
C LYS A 64 3.20 16.06 5.50
N ARG A 65 4.38 16.67 5.55
CA ARG A 65 4.53 18.03 6.05
C ARG A 65 4.32 19.02 4.90
N SER A 66 3.57 20.08 5.17
CA SER A 66 3.55 21.25 4.29
C SER A 66 4.86 22.02 4.44
N ALA A 67 5.39 22.61 3.36
CA ALA A 67 6.76 23.18 3.27
C ALA A 67 7.26 23.96 4.51
N SER A 68 6.38 24.62 5.25
CA SER A 68 6.69 25.29 6.52
C SER A 68 5.58 25.17 7.57
N GLY A 69 4.65 24.22 7.41
CA GLY A 69 3.41 24.17 8.17
C GLY A 69 3.17 22.86 8.92
N PRO A 70 1.94 22.66 9.43
CA PRO A 70 1.59 21.46 10.17
C PRO A 70 1.62 20.23 9.26
N ILE A 71 1.66 19.06 9.91
CA ILE A 71 1.42 17.78 9.23
C ILE A 71 -0.02 17.75 8.70
N GLN A 72 -0.17 17.30 7.46
CA GLN A 72 -1.46 17.22 6.77
C GLN A 72 -1.63 15.84 6.12
N PRO A 73 -2.86 15.39 5.88
CA PRO A 73 -3.11 14.22 5.04
C PRO A 73 -2.47 14.41 3.66
N PHE A 74 -2.22 13.30 2.98
CA PHE A 74 -2.01 13.33 1.54
C PHE A 74 -3.27 13.81 0.83
N ASP A 75 -3.10 14.44 -0.32
CA ASP A 75 -4.17 14.93 -1.18
C ASP A 75 -4.21 14.14 -2.50
N ALA A 76 -5.38 14.08 -3.13
CA ALA A 76 -5.57 13.46 -4.43
C ALA A 76 -4.69 14.10 -5.52
N GLU A 77 -4.32 15.37 -5.35
CA GLU A 77 -3.41 16.10 -6.23
C GLU A 77 -1.93 15.77 -6.02
N ASP A 78 -1.58 15.04 -4.95
CA ASP A 78 -0.21 14.57 -4.76
C ASP A 78 0.18 13.55 -5.84
N ALA A 79 1.43 13.65 -6.30
CA ALA A 79 2.05 12.69 -7.21
C ALA A 79 2.37 11.36 -6.50
N VAL A 80 1.31 10.64 -6.11
CA VAL A 80 1.37 9.33 -5.46
C VAL A 80 0.32 8.44 -6.11
N ASP A 81 0.75 7.34 -6.70
CA ASP A 81 -0.14 6.35 -7.30
C ASP A 81 -0.54 5.29 -6.27
N LEU A 82 0.42 4.86 -5.46
CA LEU A 82 0.29 3.73 -4.54
C LEU A 82 0.76 4.07 -3.12
N PHE A 83 0.01 3.59 -2.14
CA PHE A 83 0.42 3.51 -0.75
C PHE A 83 0.69 2.06 -0.39
N VAL A 84 1.95 1.74 -0.09
CA VAL A 84 2.39 0.37 0.21
C VAL A 84 2.69 0.26 1.70
N ILE A 85 1.90 -0.54 2.42
CA ILE A 85 1.98 -0.67 3.87
C ILE A 85 2.41 -2.09 4.24
N SER A 86 3.63 -2.24 4.73
CA SER A 86 4.11 -3.51 5.26
C SER A 86 3.48 -3.81 6.62
N THR A 87 3.17 -5.08 6.86
CA THR A 87 2.56 -5.57 8.09
C THR A 87 3.15 -6.91 8.48
N ARG A 88 3.54 -7.05 9.74
CA ARG A 88 4.16 -8.27 10.30
C ARG A 88 3.58 -8.69 11.63
N ASP A 89 3.51 -9.99 11.85
CA ASP A 89 3.16 -10.58 13.15
C ASP A 89 3.83 -11.95 13.31
N GLY A 90 4.97 -11.98 14.02
CA GLY A 90 5.86 -13.13 14.03
C GLY A 90 6.34 -13.47 12.61
N ARG A 91 6.11 -14.72 12.18
CA ARG A 91 6.42 -15.20 10.82
C ARG A 91 5.42 -14.77 9.75
N ARG A 92 4.32 -14.10 10.12
CA ARG A 92 3.32 -13.62 9.16
C ARG A 92 3.77 -12.29 8.59
N PHE A 93 3.89 -12.22 7.26
CA PHE A 93 4.32 -11.02 6.56
C PHE A 93 3.47 -10.80 5.31
N GLY A 94 3.20 -9.53 5.03
CA GLY A 94 2.54 -9.11 3.82
C GLY A 94 2.55 -7.60 3.64
N GLN A 95 1.98 -7.17 2.52
CA GLN A 95 1.81 -5.76 2.18
C GLN A 95 0.38 -5.48 1.77
N PHE A 96 -0.13 -4.35 2.24
CA PHE A 96 -1.27 -3.71 1.61
C PHE A 96 -0.77 -2.77 0.53
N VAL A 97 -1.36 -2.86 -0.66
CA VAL A 97 -1.03 -2.03 -1.83
C VAL A 97 -2.29 -1.28 -2.22
N PHE A 98 -2.45 -0.06 -1.70
CA PHE A 98 -3.64 0.75 -1.90
C PHE A 98 -3.42 1.75 -3.03
N PRO A 99 -4.21 1.71 -4.11
CA PRO A 99 -4.28 2.83 -5.03
C PRO A 99 -4.75 4.09 -4.32
N ARG A 100 -4.19 5.25 -4.68
CA ARG A 100 -4.59 6.56 -4.15
C ARG A 100 -6.11 6.74 -4.17
N ASP A 101 -6.75 6.39 -5.28
CA ASP A 101 -8.19 6.58 -5.47
C ASP A 101 -9.03 5.75 -4.49
N VAL A 102 -8.58 4.54 -4.14
CA VAL A 102 -9.22 3.73 -3.09
C VAL A 102 -9.08 4.43 -1.74
N LEU A 103 -7.93 5.02 -1.43
CA LEU A 103 -7.78 5.78 -0.18
C LEU A 103 -8.59 7.07 -0.15
N CYS A 104 -8.82 7.71 -1.30
CA CYS A 104 -9.77 8.83 -1.44
C CYS A 104 -11.20 8.38 -1.10
N GLU A 105 -11.66 7.27 -1.69
CA GLU A 105 -13.00 6.69 -1.43
C GLU A 105 -13.20 6.32 0.05
N ARG A 106 -12.13 5.95 0.76
CA ARG A 106 -12.15 5.62 2.19
C ARG A 106 -11.93 6.83 3.10
N GLY A 107 -11.85 8.05 2.53
CA GLY A 107 -11.62 9.29 3.26
C GLY A 107 -10.31 9.28 4.05
N ILE A 108 -9.28 8.65 3.51
CA ILE A 108 -7.91 8.62 4.07
C ILE A 108 -7.06 9.67 3.36
N VAL A 109 -7.11 9.72 2.03
CA VAL A 109 -6.52 10.80 1.22
C VAL A 109 -7.57 11.90 1.04
N SER A 110 -7.17 13.15 1.21
CA SER A 110 -8.02 14.33 0.98
C SER A 110 -8.39 14.41 -0.51
N LYS A 111 -9.63 14.80 -0.82
CA LYS A 111 -10.08 15.03 -2.20
C LYS A 111 -11.17 16.08 -2.23
N ASN A 112 -11.11 17.03 -3.17
CA ASN A 112 -12.12 18.07 -3.38
C ASN A 112 -12.46 18.85 -2.09
N GLY A 113 -11.44 19.20 -1.30
CA GLY A 113 -11.62 19.93 -0.03
C GLY A 113 -12.11 19.09 1.15
N SER A 114 -12.32 17.77 0.99
CA SER A 114 -12.59 16.88 2.12
C SER A 114 -11.35 16.68 2.99
N SER A 115 -11.56 16.59 4.30
CA SER A 115 -10.48 16.33 5.25
C SER A 115 -10.10 14.85 5.22
N GLY A 116 -8.86 14.55 4.81
CA GLY A 116 -8.27 13.23 4.91
C GLY A 116 -7.84 12.86 6.33
N LYS A 117 -7.21 11.68 6.47
CA LYS A 117 -6.67 11.17 7.73
C LYS A 117 -5.16 11.22 7.70
N ARG A 118 -4.56 11.48 8.87
CA ARG A 118 -3.11 11.41 9.07
C ARG A 118 -2.63 10.02 9.49
N ALA A 119 -3.55 9.13 9.85
CA ALA A 119 -3.24 7.77 10.26
C ALA A 119 -4.49 6.90 10.16
N PHE A 120 -4.29 5.60 10.02
CA PHE A 120 -5.38 4.62 10.05
C PHE A 120 -4.89 3.27 10.55
N ARG A 121 -5.81 2.29 10.61
CA ARG A 121 -5.50 0.91 10.96
C ARG A 121 -5.64 0.00 9.75
N VAL A 122 -4.68 -0.89 9.60
CA VAL A 122 -4.74 -2.02 8.66
C VAL A 122 -5.02 -3.32 9.41
N TYR A 123 -5.79 -4.21 8.79
CA TYR A 123 -6.25 -5.47 9.37
C TYR A 123 -5.84 -6.63 8.46
N PRO A 124 -4.60 -7.16 8.57
CA PRO A 124 -4.16 -8.30 7.77
C PRO A 124 -5.02 -9.55 8.01
N PRO A 125 -4.95 -10.57 7.14
CA PRO A 125 -5.81 -11.76 7.21
C PRO A 125 -5.77 -12.47 8.56
N TRP A 126 -4.64 -12.41 9.25
CA TRP A 126 -4.43 -13.06 10.55
C TRP A 126 -4.99 -12.28 11.75
N VAL A 127 -5.56 -11.10 11.53
CA VAL A 127 -6.18 -10.31 12.58
C VAL A 127 -7.66 -10.60 12.67
N THR A 128 -8.11 -11.13 13.81
CA THR A 128 -9.54 -11.31 14.10
C THR A 128 -10.17 -9.99 14.51
N THR A 129 -11.12 -9.50 13.72
CA THR A 129 -11.82 -8.23 13.98
C THR A 129 -13.12 -8.45 14.76
N SER A 130 -13.17 -8.00 16.02
CA SER A 130 -14.34 -8.19 16.90
C SER A 130 -15.45 -7.15 16.68
N ASN A 131 -15.09 -5.89 16.38
CA ASN A 131 -16.06 -4.81 16.19
C ASN A 131 -16.46 -4.58 14.73
N ARG A 132 -17.66 -4.02 14.51
CA ARG A 132 -18.26 -3.82 13.18
C ARG A 132 -17.42 -2.92 12.26
N GLN A 133 -16.79 -1.87 12.79
CA GLN A 133 -16.00 -0.94 11.99
C GLN A 133 -14.69 -1.58 11.49
N ALA A 134 -14.03 -2.36 12.35
CA ALA A 134 -12.83 -3.10 12.01
C ALA A 134 -13.14 -4.17 10.95
N ARG A 135 -14.26 -4.93 11.09
CA ARG A 135 -14.70 -5.89 10.08
C ARG A 135 -14.94 -5.25 8.71
N LYS A 136 -15.69 -4.14 8.67
CA LYS A 136 -15.92 -3.38 7.43
C LYS A 136 -14.60 -2.91 6.80
N SER A 137 -13.66 -2.48 7.62
CA SER A 137 -12.35 -2.01 7.14
C SER A 137 -11.52 -3.17 6.58
N GLN A 138 -11.47 -4.29 7.29
CA GLN A 138 -10.75 -5.48 6.87
C GLN A 138 -11.27 -5.99 5.51
N ILE A 139 -12.59 -6.07 5.30
CA ILE A 139 -13.17 -6.57 4.05
C ILE A 139 -12.59 -5.86 2.83
N TRP A 140 -12.59 -4.53 2.80
CA TRP A 140 -12.06 -3.83 1.64
C TRP A 140 -10.52 -3.86 1.61
N GLN A 141 -9.85 -3.85 2.76
CA GLN A 141 -8.39 -3.88 2.81
C GLN A 141 -7.81 -5.18 2.27
N LEU A 142 -8.48 -6.32 2.50
CA LEU A 142 -8.04 -7.62 1.99
C LEU A 142 -8.07 -7.70 0.46
N ASN A 143 -8.92 -6.92 -0.21
CA ASN A 143 -8.89 -6.79 -1.67
C ASN A 143 -7.60 -6.16 -2.18
N HIS A 144 -6.80 -5.54 -1.30
CA HIS A 144 -5.54 -4.88 -1.60
C HIS A 144 -4.34 -5.53 -0.90
N PHE A 145 -4.51 -6.75 -0.38
CA PHE A 145 -3.46 -7.45 0.36
C PHE A 145 -2.69 -8.44 -0.52
N LEU A 146 -1.36 -8.43 -0.36
CA LEU A 146 -0.41 -9.41 -0.87
C LEU A 146 0.29 -10.09 0.31
N GLN A 147 0.15 -11.41 0.42
CA GLN A 147 0.92 -12.19 1.38
C GLN A 147 2.35 -12.38 0.88
N LEU A 148 3.33 -12.25 1.77
CA LEU A 148 4.76 -12.41 1.47
C LEU A 148 5.30 -13.58 2.30
N PRO A 149 5.08 -14.83 1.85
CA PRO A 149 5.58 -16.01 2.55
C PRO A 149 7.11 -16.12 2.44
N GLU A 150 7.77 -16.58 3.51
CA GLU A 150 9.22 -16.86 3.50
C GLU A 150 9.56 -18.17 2.78
N ASP A 151 8.69 -19.19 2.92
CA ASP A 151 8.96 -20.57 2.51
C ASP A 151 8.13 -21.02 1.30
N GLU A 152 7.34 -20.12 0.69
CA GLU A 152 6.46 -20.44 -0.43
C GLU A 152 6.66 -19.46 -1.60
N PRO A 153 6.41 -19.87 -2.85
CA PRO A 153 6.43 -18.95 -3.97
C PRO A 153 5.38 -17.84 -3.82
N ILE A 154 5.76 -16.60 -4.16
CA ILE A 154 4.83 -15.48 -4.22
C ILE A 154 3.77 -15.68 -5.32
N ASP A 155 2.53 -15.27 -5.05
CA ASP A 155 1.51 -15.13 -6.08
C ASP A 155 1.83 -13.90 -6.96
N ARG A 156 2.56 -14.15 -8.06
CA ARG A 156 3.00 -13.12 -9.01
C ARG A 156 1.82 -12.48 -9.75
N ALA A 157 0.75 -13.23 -10.02
CA ALA A 157 -0.43 -12.70 -10.69
C ALA A 157 -1.13 -11.68 -9.80
N ARG A 158 -1.29 -12.02 -8.51
CA ARG A 158 -1.80 -11.11 -7.49
C ARG A 158 -0.91 -9.89 -7.31
N ALA A 159 0.42 -10.08 -7.26
CA ALA A 159 1.37 -8.97 -7.16
C ALA A 159 1.20 -7.99 -8.33
N ARG A 160 1.21 -8.47 -9.58
CA ARG A 160 0.99 -7.62 -10.77
C ARG A 160 -0.35 -6.89 -10.71
N ALA A 161 -1.43 -7.60 -10.38
CA ALA A 161 -2.76 -6.99 -10.28
C ALA A 161 -2.85 -5.86 -9.24
N LEU A 162 -2.07 -5.95 -8.16
CA LEU A 162 -2.05 -4.94 -7.09
C LEU A 162 -1.14 -3.75 -7.40
N PHE A 163 0.03 -3.99 -7.98
CA PHE A 163 1.03 -2.95 -8.26
C PHE A 163 0.80 -2.23 -9.60
N HIS A 164 -0.08 -2.73 -10.47
CA HIS A 164 -0.46 -2.11 -11.74
C HIS A 164 -1.96 -1.77 -11.80
N PRO A 165 -2.47 -0.86 -10.93
CA PRO A 165 -3.88 -0.50 -10.95
C PRO A 165 -4.26 0.11 -12.30
N GLY A 166 -5.29 -0.44 -12.95
CA GLY A 166 -5.80 0.05 -14.23
C GLY A 166 -5.16 -0.56 -15.49
N ALA A 167 -4.19 -1.45 -15.37
CA ALA A 167 -3.54 -2.10 -16.53
C ALA A 167 -4.37 -3.20 -17.22
N VAL A 168 -5.66 -3.36 -16.88
CA VAL A 168 -6.57 -4.28 -17.59
C VAL A 168 -7.47 -3.47 -18.50
N SER A 169 -7.01 -3.25 -19.74
CA SER A 169 -7.81 -3.07 -20.97
C SER A 169 -6.86 -2.86 -22.15
N ASP A 170 -6.30 -3.94 -22.69
CA ASP A 170 -5.91 -3.99 -24.12
C ASP A 170 -5.57 -5.43 -24.55
N THR A 171 -6.58 -6.30 -24.48
CA THR A 171 -6.62 -7.54 -25.28
C THR A 171 -8.07 -7.86 -25.62
N ASP A 172 -8.64 -7.09 -26.54
CA ASP A 172 -9.47 -7.66 -27.59
C ASP A 172 -9.34 -6.78 -28.84
N GLY A 173 -8.23 -6.99 -29.56
CA GLY A 173 -8.02 -6.42 -30.87
C GLY A 173 -9.05 -6.98 -31.83
N GLY A 174 -10.11 -6.20 -32.06
CA GLY A 174 -11.14 -6.48 -33.05
C GLY A 174 -10.52 -6.76 -34.42
N ARG A 175 -10.42 -8.05 -34.76
CA ARG A 175 -10.08 -8.50 -36.10
C ARG A 175 -11.30 -8.34 -36.99
N ARG A 176 -11.51 -7.15 -37.57
CA ARG A 176 -12.31 -6.98 -38.78
C ARG A 176 -11.49 -7.51 -39.95
N LEU A 177 -11.86 -8.68 -40.47
CA LEU A 177 -11.48 -9.09 -41.83
C LEU A 177 -12.36 -8.34 -42.83
N PRO A 178 -11.84 -7.88 -43.97
CA PRO A 178 -12.66 -7.34 -45.04
C PRO A 178 -13.19 -8.51 -45.88
N HIS A 179 -14.47 -8.48 -46.21
CA HIS A 179 -15.04 -8.77 -47.53
C HIS A 179 -16.50 -8.33 -47.55
#